data_AF-A0A3N5F6P5-F1
#
_entry.id   AF-A0A3N5F6P5-F1
#
_cell.length_a   1.000
_cell.length_b   1.000
_cell.length_c   1.000
_cell.angle_alpha   90.00
_cell.angle_beta   90.00
_cell.angle_gamma   90.00
#
_symmetry.space_group_name_H-M   'P 1'
#
loop_
_entity.id
_entity.type
_entity.pdbx_description
1 polymer ?
#
loop_
_entity_poly.entity_id
_entity_poly.type
_entity_poly.pdbx_seq_one_letter_code
_entity_poly.pdbx_strand_id
1 'polypeptide(L)'
;MPATGATRRLGTPREGSRPGQARCDDHRHRPGRRDRSGPRDPGRTRARAAGRGRLELSGSVGPRVVGLLLAAGRGRRFVAAGQAPASVSAGSPVRREVPDGATPEPGQKAPSPDKLLASVGGRPVARLALEALAGGCDTVIAVVRPDASAALRGALSGARIVECAQAELGMGHSLATAARAAVDDAPDVVLVLPAD
;
A
#
# COMPACT_ATOMS: atom_id res chain seq x y z
N MET A 1 -49.63 -58.34 8.34
CA MET A 1 -50.52 -57.31 7.77
C MET A 1 -49.89 -55.95 8.05
N PRO A 2 -49.74 -55.02 7.10
CA PRO A 2 -49.07 -55.03 5.80
C PRO A 2 -47.69 -54.31 5.84
N ALA A 3 -47.02 -54.27 4.67
CA ALA A 3 -45.75 -53.61 4.37
C ALA A 3 -45.88 -52.11 4.05
N THR A 4 -44.86 -51.31 4.39
CA THR A 4 -44.53 -50.00 3.78
C THR A 4 -43.12 -49.61 4.28
N GLY A 5 -42.08 -49.27 3.52
CA GLY A 5 -41.95 -48.90 2.11
C GLY A 5 -41.23 -47.54 2.02
N ALA A 6 -39.97 -47.52 1.55
CA ALA A 6 -39.30 -46.44 0.77
C ALA A 6 -39.19 -45.02 1.40
N THR A 7 -38.22 -44.13 1.16
CA THR A 7 -37.16 -43.97 0.14
C THR A 7 -36.20 -42.86 0.59
N ARG A 8 -34.94 -42.96 0.14
CA ARG A 8 -33.94 -41.88 0.07
C ARG A 8 -34.52 -40.58 -0.51
N ARG A 9 -34.07 -39.43 0.02
CA ARG A 9 -33.90 -38.22 -0.80
C ARG A 9 -32.46 -37.71 -0.68
N LEU A 10 -31.78 -37.76 -1.82
CA LEU A 10 -30.53 -37.07 -2.11
C LEU A 10 -30.82 -35.56 -2.15
N GLY A 11 -30.14 -34.80 -1.31
CA GLY A 11 -30.09 -33.35 -1.40
C GLY A 11 -29.04 -32.94 -2.44
N THR A 12 -29.46 -32.21 -3.47
CA THR A 12 -28.60 -31.59 -4.47
C THR A 12 -27.95 -30.31 -3.91
N PRO A 13 -26.71 -29.98 -4.30
CA PRO A 13 -26.09 -28.70 -3.97
C PRO A 13 -26.70 -27.57 -4.82
N ARG A 14 -27.06 -26.47 -4.16
CA ARG A 14 -27.45 -25.21 -4.81
C ARG A 14 -26.21 -24.51 -5.34
N GLU A 15 -26.09 -24.45 -6.67
CA GLU A 15 -25.27 -23.46 -7.38
C GLU A 15 -25.84 -22.08 -7.12
N GLY A 16 -25.05 -21.24 -6.46
CA GLY A 16 -25.35 -19.84 -6.16
C GLY A 16 -24.31 -18.93 -6.80
N SER A 17 -24.72 -18.33 -7.92
CA SER A 17 -24.46 -16.94 -8.28
C SER A 17 -23.02 -16.44 -8.38
N ARG A 18 -22.51 -16.42 -9.62
CA ARG A 18 -21.43 -15.51 -10.06
C ARG A 18 -22.00 -14.10 -10.24
N PRO A 19 -21.43 -13.04 -9.63
CA PRO A 19 -21.76 -11.67 -9.99
C PRO A 19 -20.89 -11.19 -11.16
N GLY A 20 -21.58 -10.79 -12.24
CA GLY A 20 -21.34 -9.56 -13.00
C GLY A 20 -19.98 -9.35 -13.65
N GLN A 21 -19.84 -9.83 -14.90
CA GLN A 21 -18.92 -9.21 -15.85
C GLN A 21 -19.42 -7.80 -16.16
N ALA A 22 -18.76 -6.79 -15.59
CA ALA A 22 -18.93 -5.40 -16.01
C ALA A 22 -18.31 -5.24 -17.40
N ARG A 23 -19.17 -4.97 -18.39
CA ARG A 23 -18.81 -4.55 -19.73
C ARG A 23 -18.18 -3.15 -19.61
N CYS A 24 -16.90 -3.03 -19.94
CA CYS A 24 -16.28 -1.73 -20.15
C CYS A 24 -16.67 -1.26 -21.55
N ASP A 25 -17.67 -0.39 -21.60
CA ASP A 25 -18.08 0.28 -22.84
C ASP A 25 -16.97 1.23 -23.33
N ASP A 26 -16.62 1.00 -24.59
CA ASP A 26 -15.68 1.74 -25.42
C ASP A 26 -16.30 3.11 -25.79
N HIS A 27 -15.91 4.17 -25.08
CA HIS A 27 -16.17 5.55 -25.51
C HIS A 27 -14.90 6.22 -26.00
N ARG A 28 -14.55 5.88 -27.25
CA ARG A 28 -13.77 6.72 -28.15
C ARG A 28 -14.51 8.04 -28.41
N HIS A 29 -14.07 9.11 -27.77
CA HIS A 29 -14.33 10.48 -28.22
C HIS A 29 -13.03 11.31 -28.19
N ARG A 30 -12.31 11.32 -29.33
CA ARG A 30 -11.50 12.45 -29.82
C ARG A 30 -12.21 12.91 -31.09
N PRO A 31 -12.51 14.20 -31.29
CA PRO A 31 -11.45 15.12 -31.72
C PRO A 31 -11.60 16.57 -31.20
N GLY A 32 -10.49 17.30 -31.19
CA GLY A 32 -10.45 18.71 -30.85
C GLY A 32 -9.07 19.33 -31.04
N ARG A 33 -8.50 19.19 -32.24
CA ARG A 33 -7.35 19.97 -32.71
C ARG A 33 -7.74 21.46 -32.66
N ARG A 34 -7.11 22.24 -31.79
CA ARG A 34 -7.05 23.69 -31.95
C ARG A 34 -5.63 24.08 -32.27
N ASP A 35 -5.44 24.46 -33.52
CA ASP A 35 -4.28 25.19 -34.01
C ASP A 35 -4.13 26.50 -33.23
N ARG A 36 -2.94 26.73 -32.69
CA ARG A 36 -2.46 28.06 -32.26
C ARG A 36 -1.08 28.33 -32.86
N SER A 37 -0.98 28.36 -34.19
CA SER A 37 -1.11 29.61 -34.95
C SER A 37 -0.52 30.93 -34.46
N GLY A 38 0.41 31.00 -33.49
CA GLY A 38 0.97 32.29 -33.05
C GLY A 38 2.11 32.79 -33.96
N PRO A 39 2.15 34.08 -34.35
CA PRO A 39 3.18 34.63 -35.23
C PRO A 39 4.57 34.63 -34.59
N ARG A 40 5.57 34.23 -35.39
CA ARG A 40 7.00 34.23 -35.06
C ARG A 40 7.52 35.65 -35.06
N ASP A 41 8.17 36.06 -33.98
CA ASP A 41 8.95 37.30 -33.88
C ASP A 41 10.36 37.09 -34.49
N PRO A 42 10.73 37.76 -35.61
CA PRO A 42 12.03 37.66 -36.23
C PRO A 42 12.93 38.82 -35.76
N GLY A 43 13.33 38.81 -34.48
CA GLY A 43 13.87 40.03 -33.85
C GLY A 43 15.24 39.97 -33.17
N ARG A 44 15.85 38.82 -32.86
CA ARG A 44 17.13 38.83 -32.11
C ARG A 44 18.13 37.77 -32.55
N THR A 45 18.94 38.16 -33.53
CA THR A 45 20.21 37.51 -33.83
C THR A 45 21.37 38.34 -33.25
N ARG A 46 22.26 37.63 -32.55
CA ARG A 46 23.70 37.87 -32.32
C ARG A 46 24.12 38.86 -31.21
N ALA A 47 24.69 38.28 -30.17
CA ALA A 47 26.07 38.60 -29.80
C ALA A 47 26.81 37.30 -29.44
N ARG A 48 27.69 36.86 -30.34
CA ARG A 48 28.78 35.93 -30.02
C ARG A 48 29.79 36.69 -29.16
N ALA A 49 30.15 36.15 -28.01
CA ALA A 49 31.44 36.41 -27.38
C ALA A 49 32.07 35.05 -27.08
N ALA A 50 33.18 34.79 -27.77
CA ALA A 50 34.07 33.67 -27.55
C ALA A 50 34.75 33.80 -26.18
N GLY A 51 34.88 32.67 -25.46
CA GLY A 51 35.58 32.67 -24.17
C GLY A 51 35.67 31.30 -23.53
N ARG A 52 36.67 30.53 -23.96
CA ARG A 52 37.43 29.55 -23.15
C ARG A 52 36.64 28.37 -22.54
N GLY A 53 36.73 27.26 -23.25
CA GLY A 53 37.31 26.02 -22.72
C GLY A 53 36.97 25.65 -21.28
N ARG A 54 35.80 25.05 -21.12
CA ARG A 54 35.67 23.90 -20.23
C ARG A 54 34.78 22.92 -20.97
N LEU A 55 35.40 21.86 -21.51
CA LEU A 55 34.69 20.61 -21.73
C LEU A 55 34.27 20.17 -20.32
N GLU A 56 33.10 20.66 -19.87
CA GLU A 56 32.41 20.08 -18.74
C GLU A 56 32.25 18.62 -19.11
N LEU A 57 33.01 17.79 -18.39
CA LEU A 57 32.93 16.35 -18.43
C LEU A 57 31.44 16.02 -18.46
N SER A 58 31.00 15.44 -19.57
CA SER A 58 29.72 14.73 -19.66
C SER A 58 29.78 13.60 -18.64
N GLY A 59 29.61 13.95 -17.36
CA GLY A 59 29.32 13.01 -16.32
C GLY A 59 28.01 12.38 -16.77
N SER A 60 28.09 11.13 -17.18
CA SER A 60 26.89 10.30 -17.26
C SER A 60 26.32 10.30 -15.85
N VAL A 61 25.39 11.22 -15.57
CA VAL A 61 24.52 11.09 -14.42
C VAL A 61 23.81 9.78 -14.69
N GLY A 62 24.13 8.76 -13.89
CA GLY A 62 23.45 7.48 -13.99
C GLY A 62 21.94 7.69 -13.88
N PRO A 63 21.12 6.71 -14.30
CA PRO A 63 19.67 6.84 -14.22
C PRO A 63 19.27 7.22 -12.80
N ARG A 64 18.43 8.24 -12.65
CA ARG A 64 17.87 8.64 -11.37
C ARG A 64 16.81 7.63 -10.94
N VAL A 65 17.04 6.97 -9.82
CA VAL A 65 16.19 5.90 -9.28
C VAL A 65 15.45 6.39 -8.04
N VAL A 66 14.11 6.38 -8.11
CA VAL A 66 13.23 6.69 -6.97
C VAL A 66 12.58 5.40 -6.47
N GLY A 67 12.74 5.11 -5.19
CA GLY A 67 12.07 4.00 -4.51
C GLY A 67 10.72 4.42 -3.93
N LEU A 68 9.66 3.63 -4.17
CA LEU A 68 8.34 3.78 -3.58
C LEU A 68 8.10 2.63 -2.61
N LEU A 69 8.01 2.96 -1.31
CA LEU A 69 7.75 2.02 -0.25
C LEU A 69 6.29 2.14 0.21
N LEU A 70 5.50 1.09 -0.04
CA LEU A 70 4.06 1.09 0.27
C LEU A 70 3.81 0.57 1.69
N ALA A 71 3.70 1.49 2.65
CA ALA A 71 3.57 1.24 4.09
C ALA A 71 2.17 1.60 4.66
N ALA A 72 1.16 1.75 3.80
CA ALA A 72 -0.18 2.18 4.23
C ALA A 72 -1.12 0.99 4.60
N GLY A 73 -0.68 -0.26 4.43
CA GLY A 73 -1.50 -1.46 4.66
C GLY A 73 -1.83 -1.73 6.13
N ARG A 74 -3.05 -2.19 6.44
CA ARG A 74 -3.52 -2.50 7.83
C ARG A 74 -3.27 -3.92 8.31
N GLY A 75 -2.58 -4.77 7.55
CA GLY A 75 -2.23 -6.12 8.00
C GLY A 75 -3.41 -6.98 8.51
N ARG A 76 -4.62 -6.79 7.98
CA ARG A 76 -5.88 -7.36 8.52
C ARG A 76 -5.87 -8.89 8.68
N ARG A 77 -4.93 -9.60 8.05
CA ARG A 77 -4.77 -11.06 8.11
C ARG A 77 -3.85 -11.56 9.23
N PHE A 78 -3.01 -10.70 9.82
CA PHE A 78 -2.02 -11.11 10.84
C PHE A 78 -2.62 -11.29 12.25
N VAL A 79 -3.89 -10.92 12.44
CA VAL A 79 -4.60 -11.08 13.73
C VAL A 79 -4.87 -12.55 14.08
N ALA A 80 -4.87 -13.46 13.10
CA ALA A 80 -5.17 -14.87 13.32
C ALA A 80 -3.98 -15.70 13.84
N ALA A 81 -2.74 -15.23 13.68
CA ALA A 81 -1.55 -16.00 14.03
C ALA A 81 -0.98 -15.72 15.43
N GLY A 82 -1.46 -14.67 16.11
CA GLY A 82 -1.00 -14.27 17.45
C GLY A 82 -1.73 -14.94 18.61
N GLN A 83 -2.76 -15.73 18.36
CA GLN A 83 -3.37 -16.58 19.39
C GLN A 83 -2.59 -17.89 19.44
N ALA A 84 -1.58 -17.95 20.31
CA ALA A 84 -1.05 -19.23 20.76
C ALA A 84 -2.21 -20.10 21.27
N PRO A 85 -2.24 -21.41 20.99
CA PRO A 85 -3.26 -22.29 21.56
C PRO A 85 -3.17 -22.18 23.08
N ALA A 86 -4.28 -21.79 23.70
CA ALA A 86 -4.42 -21.80 25.15
C ALA A 86 -3.92 -23.16 25.65
N SER A 87 -2.86 -23.14 26.46
CA SER A 87 -2.41 -24.31 27.19
C SER A 87 -3.61 -24.86 27.93
N VAL A 88 -4.04 -26.07 27.56
CA VAL A 88 -5.05 -26.84 28.27
C VAL A 88 -4.46 -27.18 29.64
N SER A 89 -4.69 -26.31 30.61
CA SER A 89 -4.50 -26.64 32.02
C SER A 89 -5.81 -27.26 32.51
N ALA A 90 -5.77 -28.57 32.72
CA ALA A 90 -6.82 -29.30 33.39
C ALA A 90 -6.92 -28.83 34.86
N GLY A 91 -8.01 -28.17 35.22
CA GLY A 91 -8.31 -27.76 36.59
C GLY A 91 -9.78 -27.38 36.74
N SER A 92 -10.49 -28.13 37.59
CA SER A 92 -11.94 -28.11 37.85
C SER A 92 -12.59 -26.73 38.09
N PRO A 93 -13.89 -26.54 37.77
CA PRO A 93 -14.57 -25.28 37.99
C PRO A 93 -15.10 -25.18 39.43
N VAL A 94 -14.56 -24.24 40.20
CA VAL A 94 -15.27 -23.67 41.36
C VAL A 94 -16.11 -22.52 40.82
N ARG A 95 -17.45 -22.67 40.84
CA ARG A 95 -18.38 -21.58 40.55
C ARG A 95 -18.22 -20.48 41.61
N ARG A 96 -17.68 -19.33 41.21
CA ARG A 96 -17.90 -18.06 41.90
C ARG A 96 -18.93 -17.27 41.10
N GLU A 97 -20.06 -16.98 41.74
CA GLU A 97 -21.06 -16.04 41.24
C GLU A 97 -20.42 -14.65 41.11
N VAL A 98 -20.52 -14.07 39.91
CA VAL A 98 -20.15 -12.68 39.63
C VAL A 98 -21.46 -11.89 39.53
N PRO A 99 -21.58 -10.72 40.19
CA PRO A 99 -22.80 -9.92 40.13
C PRO A 99 -22.98 -9.30 38.74
N ASP A 100 -24.25 -9.28 38.29
CA ASP A 100 -24.72 -8.51 37.14
C ASP A 100 -24.38 -7.03 37.27
N GLY A 101 -23.72 -6.46 36.26
CA GLY A 101 -23.59 -5.00 36.17
C GLY A 101 -22.39 -4.49 35.37
N ALA A 102 -22.35 -4.79 34.07
CA ALA A 102 -21.87 -3.93 32.99
C ALA A 102 -21.60 -4.81 31.76
N THR A 103 -22.51 -4.79 30.80
CA THR A 103 -22.25 -5.30 29.45
C THR A 103 -21.15 -4.44 28.82
N PRO A 104 -19.94 -4.97 28.56
CA PRO A 104 -19.00 -4.25 27.72
C PRO A 104 -19.60 -4.17 26.31
N GLU A 105 -19.75 -2.96 25.79
CA GLU A 105 -20.16 -2.68 24.40
C GLU A 105 -19.43 -3.63 23.43
N PRO A 106 -20.14 -4.48 22.67
CA PRO A 106 -19.50 -5.41 21.76
C PRO A 106 -18.96 -4.64 20.56
N GLY A 107 -17.62 -4.62 20.40
CA GLY A 107 -17.04 -4.58 19.06
C GLY A 107 -15.88 -3.64 18.78
N GLN A 108 -15.39 -2.84 19.75
CA GLN A 108 -14.08 -2.18 19.56
C GLN A 108 -12.96 -3.21 19.73
N LYS A 109 -12.73 -3.97 18.66
CA LYS A 109 -11.56 -4.83 18.52
C LYS A 109 -10.32 -3.94 18.70
N ALA A 110 -9.54 -4.20 19.75
CA ALA A 110 -8.29 -3.51 19.98
C ALA A 110 -7.49 -3.43 18.67
N PRO A 111 -6.89 -2.27 18.34
CA PRO A 111 -6.16 -2.11 17.09
C PRO A 111 -5.10 -3.20 17.03
N SER A 112 -5.21 -4.08 16.03
CA SER A 112 -4.23 -5.13 15.82
C SER A 112 -2.85 -4.50 15.68
N PRO A 113 -1.80 -5.07 16.32
CA PRO A 113 -0.45 -4.52 16.23
C PRO A 113 -0.06 -4.35 14.76
N ASP A 114 0.52 -3.20 14.44
CA ASP A 114 0.90 -2.88 13.07
C ASP A 114 1.98 -3.87 12.61
N LYS A 115 1.66 -4.71 11.61
CA LYS A 115 2.57 -5.73 11.08
C LYS A 115 3.92 -5.15 10.65
N LEU A 116 3.94 -3.87 10.27
CA LEU A 116 5.14 -3.16 9.83
C LEU A 116 6.11 -2.90 10.98
N LEU A 117 5.61 -2.93 12.20
CA LEU A 117 6.37 -2.84 13.45
C LEU A 117 6.69 -4.20 14.06
N ALA A 118 6.28 -5.31 13.43
CA ALA A 118 6.71 -6.63 13.85
C ALA A 118 8.25 -6.71 13.78
N SER A 119 8.85 -7.42 14.73
CA SER A 119 10.30 -7.55 14.84
C SER A 119 10.80 -8.78 14.10
N VAL A 120 11.80 -8.61 13.24
CA VAL A 120 12.56 -9.69 12.58
C VAL A 120 14.03 -9.45 12.90
N GLY A 121 14.64 -10.38 13.64
CA GLY A 121 16.02 -10.22 14.11
C GLY A 121 16.24 -8.99 14.99
N GLY A 122 15.23 -8.60 15.77
CA GLY A 122 15.30 -7.42 16.65
C GLY A 122 14.99 -6.08 15.97
N ARG A 123 14.61 -6.10 14.68
CA ARG A 123 14.41 -4.88 13.88
C ARG A 123 13.00 -4.83 13.30
N PRO A 124 12.34 -3.65 13.24
CA PRO A 124 11.04 -3.53 12.59
C PRO A 124 11.09 -3.91 11.12
N VAL A 125 10.10 -4.66 10.63
CA VAL A 125 9.98 -5.05 9.21
C VAL A 125 10.04 -3.84 8.29
N ALA A 126 9.33 -2.75 8.62
CA ALA A 126 9.35 -1.51 7.83
C ALA A 126 10.76 -0.92 7.66
N ARG A 127 11.59 -1.03 8.71
CA ARG A 127 12.97 -0.51 8.69
C ARG A 127 13.84 -1.37 7.77
N LEU A 128 13.68 -2.68 7.82
CA LEU A 128 14.40 -3.61 6.94
C LEU A 128 14.04 -3.38 5.47
N ALA A 129 12.76 -3.20 5.16
CA ALA A 129 12.28 -2.91 3.81
C ALA A 129 12.83 -1.56 3.29
N LEU A 130 12.82 -0.52 4.13
CA LEU A 130 13.40 0.78 3.78
C LEU A 130 14.90 0.67 3.44
N GLU A 131 15.68 -0.01 4.27
CA GLU A 131 17.13 -0.14 4.03
C GLU A 131 17.44 -0.96 2.77
N ALA A 132 16.69 -2.03 2.53
CA ALA A 132 16.84 -2.82 1.32
C ALA A 132 16.58 -2.00 0.06
N LEU A 133 15.55 -1.14 0.08
CA LEU A 133 15.22 -0.28 -1.05
C LEU A 133 16.22 0.88 -1.20
N ALA A 134 16.63 1.50 -0.10
CA ALA A 134 17.55 2.64 -0.10
C ALA A 134 18.94 2.28 -0.65
N GLY A 135 19.38 1.01 -0.53
CA GLY A 135 20.66 0.56 -1.07
C GLY A 135 20.82 0.69 -2.58
N GLY A 136 19.72 0.87 -3.33
CA GLY A 136 19.73 1.02 -4.78
C GLY A 136 18.96 2.23 -5.32
N CYS A 137 18.54 3.16 -4.45
CA CYS A 137 17.76 4.33 -4.84
C CYS A 137 18.45 5.63 -4.42
N ASP A 138 18.33 6.68 -5.22
CA ASP A 138 18.78 8.03 -4.85
C ASP A 138 17.89 8.63 -3.76
N THR A 139 16.59 8.30 -3.79
CA THR A 139 15.62 8.71 -2.78
C THR A 139 14.54 7.65 -2.60
N VAL A 140 13.94 7.62 -1.41
CA VAL A 140 12.83 6.73 -1.10
C VAL A 140 11.65 7.55 -0.60
N ILE A 141 10.48 7.30 -1.18
CA ILE A 141 9.19 7.85 -0.77
C ILE A 141 8.43 6.74 -0.04
N ALA A 142 8.16 6.94 1.25
CA ALA A 142 7.35 6.00 2.02
C ALA A 142 5.92 6.53 2.12
N VAL A 143 4.96 5.75 1.60
CA VAL A 143 3.55 6.10 1.69
C VAL A 143 2.92 5.46 2.91
N VAL A 144 2.38 6.28 3.79
CA VAL A 144 1.74 5.86 5.04
C VAL A 144 0.28 6.32 5.09
N ARG A 145 -0.49 5.77 6.03
CA ARG A 145 -1.80 6.33 6.37
C ARG A 145 -1.63 7.60 7.21
N PRO A 146 -2.61 8.55 7.20
CA PRO A 146 -2.57 9.71 8.08
C PRO A 146 -2.47 9.31 9.57
N ASP A 147 -3.14 8.23 9.95
CA ASP A 147 -3.15 7.67 11.31
C ASP A 147 -1.94 6.78 11.64
N ALA A 148 -0.89 6.78 10.82
CA ALA A 148 0.32 6.01 11.08
C ALA A 148 0.98 6.44 12.40
N SER A 149 1.27 5.45 13.24
CA SER A 149 1.86 5.66 14.56
C SER A 149 3.23 6.34 14.48
N ALA A 150 3.62 7.05 15.54
CA ALA A 150 4.94 7.66 15.65
C ALA A 150 6.07 6.61 15.53
N ALA A 151 5.85 5.39 16.04
CA ALA A 151 6.81 4.29 15.90
C ALA A 151 7.03 3.89 14.44
N LEU A 152 5.96 3.83 13.62
CA LEU A 152 6.10 3.52 12.19
C LEU A 152 6.82 4.64 11.45
N ARG A 153 6.48 5.91 11.74
CA ARG A 153 7.18 7.07 11.16
C ARG A 153 8.67 7.08 11.56
N GLY A 154 8.97 6.70 12.81
CA GLY A 154 10.32 6.52 13.30
C GLY A 154 11.07 5.38 12.59
N ALA A 155 10.44 4.22 12.38
CA ALA A 155 11.04 3.12 11.62
C ALA A 155 11.36 3.49 10.17
N LEU A 156 10.59 4.42 9.60
CA LEU A 156 10.74 4.94 8.24
C LEU A 156 11.63 6.20 8.17
N SER A 157 12.33 6.57 9.24
CA SER A 157 13.24 7.71 9.24
C SER A 157 14.32 7.55 8.17
N GLY A 158 14.44 8.53 7.27
CA GLY A 158 15.33 8.50 6.12
C GLY A 158 14.60 8.42 4.78
N ALA A 159 13.30 8.09 4.78
CA ALA A 159 12.43 8.26 3.62
C ALA A 159 11.69 9.61 3.66
N ARG A 160 11.29 10.11 2.49
CA ARG A 160 10.27 11.16 2.36
C ARG A 160 8.90 10.55 2.63
N ILE A 161 8.26 10.94 3.74
CA ILE A 161 6.94 10.40 4.11
C ILE A 161 5.84 11.16 3.35
N VAL A 162 4.95 10.41 2.71
CA VAL A 162 3.74 10.94 2.06
C VAL A 162 2.51 10.24 2.61
N GLU A 163 1.50 11.00 2.98
CA GLU A 163 0.26 10.45 3.53
C GLU A 163 -0.75 10.16 2.43
N CYS A 164 -1.32 8.96 2.44
CA CYS A 164 -2.41 8.56 1.57
C CYS A 164 -3.72 8.52 2.36
N ALA A 165 -4.53 9.57 2.23
CA ALA A 165 -5.83 9.66 2.90
C ALA A 165 -6.81 8.54 2.50
N GLN A 166 -6.62 7.94 1.33
CA GLN A 166 -7.50 6.91 0.75
C GLN A 166 -6.89 5.50 0.82
N ALA A 167 -5.97 5.25 1.76
CA ALA A 167 -5.25 3.98 1.85
C ALA A 167 -6.17 2.77 2.09
N GLU A 168 -7.32 2.98 2.71
CA GLU A 168 -8.37 1.98 2.94
C GLU A 168 -9.04 1.49 1.65
N LEU A 169 -8.96 2.27 0.56
CA LEU A 169 -9.44 1.87 -0.77
C LEU A 169 -8.47 0.92 -1.49
N GLY A 170 -7.38 0.53 -0.83
CA GLY A 170 -6.45 -0.50 -1.28
C GLY A 170 -5.12 0.03 -1.83
N MET A 171 -4.28 -0.92 -2.27
CA MET A 171 -2.90 -0.64 -2.68
C MET A 171 -2.80 0.33 -3.85
N GLY A 172 -3.74 0.28 -4.80
CA GLY A 172 -3.74 1.17 -5.98
C GLY A 172 -3.77 2.66 -5.61
N HIS A 173 -4.51 3.05 -4.57
CA HIS A 173 -4.55 4.45 -4.10
C HIS A 173 -3.25 4.88 -3.44
N SER A 174 -2.62 3.97 -2.68
CA SER A 174 -1.31 4.22 -2.07
C SER A 174 -0.22 4.35 -3.14
N LEU A 175 -0.25 3.48 -4.16
CA LEU A 175 0.66 3.57 -5.30
C LEU A 175 0.45 4.84 -6.12
N ALA A 176 -0.80 5.20 -6.44
CA ALA A 176 -1.09 6.43 -7.17
C ALA A 176 -0.61 7.68 -6.42
N THR A 177 -0.74 7.69 -5.08
CA THR A 177 -0.21 8.75 -4.22
C THR A 177 1.32 8.81 -4.29
N ALA A 178 1.99 7.67 -4.18
CA ALA A 178 3.44 7.55 -4.28
C ALA A 178 3.95 8.05 -5.65
N ALA A 179 3.30 7.60 -6.73
CA ALA A 179 3.66 7.95 -8.10
C ALA A 179 3.53 9.45 -8.36
N ARG A 180 2.45 10.08 -7.87
CA ARG A 180 2.28 11.54 -7.96
C ARG A 180 3.40 12.29 -7.24
N ALA A 181 3.76 11.85 -6.04
CA ALA A 181 4.86 12.46 -5.29
C ALA A 181 6.21 12.28 -6.00
N ALA A 182 6.42 11.17 -6.69
CA ALA A 182 7.66 10.88 -7.41
C ALA A 182 7.85 11.72 -8.69
N VAL A 183 6.77 12.24 -9.28
CA VAL A 183 6.86 13.08 -10.50
C VAL A 183 7.76 14.29 -10.28
N ASP A 184 7.70 14.90 -9.09
CA ASP A 184 8.51 16.07 -8.73
C ASP A 184 10.01 15.77 -8.68
N ASP A 185 10.39 14.49 -8.55
CA ASP A 185 11.78 14.05 -8.52
C ASP A 185 12.33 13.71 -9.91
N ALA A 186 11.49 13.75 -10.96
CA ALA A 186 11.84 13.40 -12.34
C ALA A 186 12.70 12.12 -12.48
N PRO A 187 12.23 10.95 -11.98
CA PRO A 187 12.98 9.71 -12.07
C PRO A 187 13.10 9.18 -13.49
N ASP A 188 14.24 8.59 -13.82
CA ASP A 188 14.38 7.72 -14.98
C ASP A 188 13.80 6.32 -14.70
N VAL A 189 13.93 5.87 -13.44
CA VAL A 189 13.48 4.56 -12.98
C VAL A 189 12.74 4.68 -11.65
N VAL A 190 11.65 3.93 -11.52
CA VAL A 190 10.89 3.81 -10.28
C VAL A 190 10.89 2.36 -9.82
N LEU A 191 11.33 2.13 -8.58
CA LEU A 191 11.24 0.83 -7.92
C LEU A 191 10.06 0.84 -6.94
N VAL A 192 9.21 -0.18 -6.96
CA VAL A 192 8.04 -0.25 -6.06
C VAL A 192 8.16 -1.47 -5.18
N LEU A 193 8.14 -1.27 -3.86
CA LEU A 193 8.19 -2.34 -2.87
C LEU A 193 7.03 -2.22 -1.86
N PRO A 194 6.33 -3.31 -1.53
CA PRO A 194 5.56 -3.36 -0.30
C PRO A 194 6.49 -3.34 0.92
N ALA A 195 6.00 -2.80 2.04
CA ALA A 195 6.79 -2.67 3.26
C ALA A 195 6.75 -3.90 4.19
N ASP A 196 6.11 -5.01 3.77
CA ASP A 196 5.91 -6.24 4.56
C ASP A 196 6.16 -7.52 3.75
#